data_AF-A0A9D8C795-F1
#
_entry.id   AF-A0A9D8C795-F1
#
_cell.length_a   1.000
_cell.length_b   1.000
_cell.length_c   1.000
_cell.angle_alpha   90.00
_cell.angle_beta   90.00
_cell.angle_gamma   90.00
#
_symmetry.space_group_name_H-M   'P 1'
#
loop_
_entity.id
_entity.type
_entity.pdbx_description
1 polymer ?
#
loop_
_entity_poly.entity_id
_entity_poly.type
_entity_poly.pdbx_seq_one_letter_code
_entity_poly.pdbx_strand_id
1 'polypeptide(L)'
;MTPKQALLAKIKSRSAVIGICGLGYVGLPLSLRFAQAGFRVIGFDIDRGKIEALNAGHSYIGHIGDAPVAAAQAYGFEATGDFTRAGEADALIVCVPTPHPKLRIAVARPSESERLVEDVVEWLAREGGDGDAVRERLKRWIPEYALGPQG
;
A
#
# COMPACT_ATOMS: atom_id res chain seq x y z
N MET A 1 23.85 7.72 -11.64
CA MET A 1 22.42 7.75 -12.00
C MET A 1 21.64 8.20 -10.78
N THR A 2 20.77 9.20 -10.88
CA THR A 2 20.03 9.73 -9.72
C THR A 2 18.90 8.78 -9.30
N PRO A 3 18.42 8.83 -8.04
CA PRO A 3 17.27 8.03 -7.61
C PRO A 3 16.04 8.19 -8.50
N LYS A 4 15.76 9.44 -8.94
CA LYS A 4 14.71 9.75 -9.92
C LYS A 4 14.91 9.01 -11.24
N GLN A 5 16.13 9.02 -11.79
CA GLN A 5 16.43 8.31 -13.04
C GLN A 5 16.27 6.80 -12.89
N ALA A 6 16.67 6.24 -11.75
CA ALA A 6 16.50 4.82 -11.43
C ALA A 6 15.04 4.40 -11.36
N LEU A 7 14.21 5.16 -10.64
CA LEU A 7 12.78 4.91 -10.56
C LEU A 7 12.12 5.03 -11.95
N LEU A 8 12.43 6.07 -12.72
CA LEU A 8 11.88 6.26 -14.06
C LEU A 8 12.25 5.11 -15.02
N ALA A 9 13.47 4.59 -14.91
CA ALA A 9 13.90 3.43 -15.69
C ALA A 9 13.05 2.20 -15.35
N LYS A 10 12.92 1.88 -14.05
CA LYS A 10 12.09 0.75 -13.57
C LYS A 10 10.62 0.88 -13.98
N ILE A 11 10.05 2.09 -13.94
CA ILE A 11 8.67 2.33 -14.37
C ILE A 11 8.52 2.05 -15.88
N LYS A 12 9.45 2.53 -16.70
CA LYS A 12 9.42 2.34 -18.15
C LYS A 12 9.57 0.86 -18.55
N SER A 13 10.42 0.11 -17.85
CA SER A 13 10.63 -1.33 -18.09
C SER A 13 9.60 -2.23 -17.40
N ARG A 14 8.65 -1.67 -16.65
CA ARG A 14 7.68 -2.42 -15.82
C ARG A 14 8.32 -3.29 -14.73
N SER A 15 9.59 -3.04 -14.40
CA SER A 15 10.30 -3.75 -13.33
C SER A 15 10.21 -3.05 -11.97
N ALA A 16 9.44 -1.97 -11.87
CA ALA A 16 9.13 -1.34 -10.59
C ALA A 16 8.14 -2.20 -9.80
N VAL A 17 8.37 -2.36 -8.49
CA VAL A 17 7.41 -3.02 -7.59
C VAL A 17 6.47 -1.97 -7.00
N ILE A 18 5.16 -2.18 -7.15
CA ILE A 18 4.15 -1.26 -6.62
C ILE A 18 3.57 -1.84 -5.33
N GLY A 19 3.68 -1.11 -4.23
CA GLY A 19 3.04 -1.46 -2.97
C GLY A 19 1.72 -0.69 -2.80
N ILE A 20 0.64 -1.38 -2.45
CA ILE A 20 -0.67 -0.75 -2.19
C ILE A 20 -1.10 -1.03 -0.75
N CYS A 21 -1.20 0.00 0.08
CA CYS A 21 -1.64 -0.11 1.47
C CYS A 21 -3.15 0.13 1.61
N GLY A 22 -3.88 -0.86 2.09
CA GLY A 22 -5.34 -0.88 2.18
C GLY A 22 -5.97 -1.45 0.92
N LEU A 23 -6.44 -2.69 0.98
CA LEU A 23 -7.05 -3.42 -0.13
C LEU A 23 -8.58 -3.23 -0.12
N GLY A 24 -9.05 -2.06 0.28
CA GLY A 24 -10.46 -1.73 0.24
C GLY A 24 -11.00 -1.52 -1.18
N TYR A 25 -12.15 -0.87 -1.26
CA TYR A 25 -12.83 -0.52 -2.52
C TYR A 25 -11.96 0.27 -3.51
N VAL A 26 -10.94 0.99 -3.03
CA VAL A 26 -9.99 1.72 -3.89
C VAL A 26 -8.74 0.89 -4.18
N GLY A 27 -8.10 0.36 -3.14
CA GLY A 27 -6.79 -0.26 -3.28
C GLY A 27 -6.80 -1.61 -4.01
N LEU A 28 -7.84 -2.45 -3.84
CA LEU A 28 -7.92 -3.69 -4.60
C LEU A 28 -8.04 -3.43 -6.11
N PRO A 29 -9.02 -2.66 -6.62
CA PRO A 29 -9.06 -2.37 -8.06
C PRO A 29 -7.77 -1.71 -8.57
N LEU A 30 -7.15 -0.82 -7.78
CA LEU A 30 -5.88 -0.21 -8.16
C LEU A 30 -4.76 -1.25 -8.31
N SER A 31 -4.66 -2.20 -7.37
CA SER A 31 -3.73 -3.33 -7.42
C SER A 31 -3.91 -4.14 -8.70
N LEU A 32 -5.16 -4.48 -9.02
CA LEU A 32 -5.50 -5.22 -10.23
C LEU A 32 -5.13 -4.45 -11.51
N ARG A 33 -5.31 -3.12 -11.52
CA ARG A 33 -4.94 -2.27 -12.67
C ARG A 33 -3.41 -2.20 -12.86
N PHE A 34 -2.63 -2.08 -11.80
CA PHE A 34 -1.17 -2.10 -11.92
C PHE A 34 -0.66 -3.47 -12.39
N ALA A 35 -1.24 -4.56 -11.88
CA ALA A 35 -0.91 -5.90 -12.35
C ALA A 35 -1.26 -6.07 -13.85
N GLN A 36 -2.43 -5.62 -14.29
CA GLN A 36 -2.82 -5.59 -15.71
C GLN A 36 -1.87 -4.74 -16.58
N ALA A 37 -1.28 -3.69 -16.01
CA ALA A 37 -0.29 -2.85 -16.69
C ALA A 37 1.13 -3.48 -16.72
N GLY A 38 1.29 -4.68 -16.16
CA GLY A 38 2.52 -5.48 -16.19
C GLY A 38 3.45 -5.27 -15.00
N PHE A 39 2.99 -4.65 -13.91
CA PHE A 39 3.81 -4.46 -12.72
C PHE A 39 3.58 -5.58 -11.69
N ARG A 40 4.64 -5.95 -10.96
CA ARG A 40 4.50 -6.73 -9.72
C ARG A 40 3.85 -5.84 -8.66
N VAL A 41 2.87 -6.38 -7.94
CA VAL A 41 2.13 -5.63 -6.92
C VAL A 41 2.14 -6.37 -5.59
N ILE A 42 2.51 -5.66 -4.52
CA ILE A 42 2.39 -6.17 -3.15
C ILE A 42 1.25 -5.39 -2.47
N GLY A 43 0.16 -6.08 -2.18
CA GLY A 43 -0.97 -5.52 -1.44
C GLY A 43 -0.77 -5.69 0.06
N PHE A 44 -0.92 -4.62 0.83
CA PHE A 44 -0.82 -4.63 2.29
C PHE A 44 -2.20 -4.36 2.90
N ASP A 45 -2.65 -5.20 3.81
CA ASP A 45 -3.86 -4.94 4.61
C ASP A 45 -3.68 -5.45 6.04
N ILE A 46 -4.50 -4.98 6.97
CA ILE A 46 -4.52 -5.50 8.35
C ILE A 46 -5.55 -6.62 8.52
N ASP A 47 -6.52 -6.70 7.60
CA ASP A 47 -7.59 -7.67 7.60
C ASP A 47 -7.11 -9.01 7.01
N ARG A 48 -6.87 -9.99 7.89
CA ARG A 48 -6.42 -11.34 7.50
C ARG A 48 -7.38 -12.04 6.56
N GLY A 49 -8.70 -11.84 6.71
CA GLY A 49 -9.69 -12.49 5.86
C GLY A 49 -9.59 -12.03 4.41
N LYS A 50 -9.34 -10.73 4.19
CA LYS A 50 -9.08 -10.19 2.85
C LYS A 50 -7.80 -10.75 2.24
N ILE A 51 -6.73 -10.81 3.04
CA ILE A 51 -5.42 -11.32 2.60
C ILE A 51 -5.53 -12.77 2.16
N GLU A 52 -6.13 -13.62 3.01
CA GLU A 52 -6.31 -15.04 2.74
C GLU A 52 -7.17 -15.28 1.49
N ALA A 53 -8.30 -14.57 1.37
CA ALA A 53 -9.16 -14.66 0.19
C ALA A 53 -8.41 -14.31 -1.10
N LEU A 54 -7.69 -13.19 -1.12
CA LEU A 54 -6.97 -12.75 -2.31
C LEU A 54 -5.83 -13.69 -2.69
N ASN A 55 -5.09 -14.21 -1.70
CA ASN A 55 -4.01 -15.17 -1.94
C ASN A 55 -4.55 -16.53 -2.42
N ALA A 56 -5.78 -16.88 -2.04
CA ALA A 56 -6.50 -18.04 -2.59
C ALA A 56 -7.10 -17.77 -3.99
N GLY A 57 -6.94 -16.57 -4.55
CA GLY A 57 -7.47 -16.19 -5.86
C GLY A 57 -8.92 -15.70 -5.85
N HIS A 58 -9.48 -15.45 -4.66
CA HIS A 58 -10.87 -15.03 -4.47
C HIS A 58 -10.98 -13.54 -4.18
N SER A 59 -11.98 -12.90 -4.78
CA SER A 59 -12.38 -11.54 -4.43
C SER A 59 -13.39 -11.56 -3.29
N TYR A 60 -13.24 -10.65 -2.33
CA TYR A 60 -14.26 -10.34 -1.31
C TYR A 60 -15.11 -9.12 -1.66
N ILE A 61 -14.82 -8.45 -2.78
CA ILE A 61 -15.59 -7.30 -3.26
C ILE A 61 -16.62 -7.81 -4.27
N GLY A 62 -17.91 -7.77 -3.92
CA GLY A 62 -18.97 -8.47 -4.67
C GLY A 62 -19.15 -8.09 -6.15
N HIS A 63 -18.64 -6.95 -6.61
CA HIS A 63 -18.68 -6.55 -8.04
C HIS A 63 -17.35 -6.78 -8.78
N ILE A 64 -16.32 -7.30 -8.09
CA ILE A 64 -15.05 -7.74 -8.67
C ILE A 64 -15.06 -9.25 -8.59
N GLY A 65 -15.05 -9.94 -9.73
CA GLY A 65 -14.95 -11.40 -9.76
C GLY A 65 -13.54 -11.91 -9.43
N ASP A 66 -13.42 -13.22 -9.31
CA ASP A 66 -12.16 -13.91 -9.01
C ASP A 66 -11.15 -13.87 -10.16
N ALA A 67 -11.64 -13.88 -11.41
CA ALA A 67 -10.79 -13.93 -12.60
C ALA A 67 -9.77 -12.76 -12.68
N PRO A 68 -10.15 -11.49 -12.42
CA PRO A 68 -9.21 -10.40 -12.27
C PRO A 68 -8.11 -10.63 -11.20
N VAL A 69 -8.47 -11.23 -10.06
CA VAL A 69 -7.52 -11.54 -8.97
C VAL A 69 -6.52 -12.59 -9.43
N ALA A 70 -7.01 -13.72 -9.98
CA ALA A 70 -6.16 -14.77 -10.52
C ALA A 70 -5.24 -14.26 -11.65
N ALA A 71 -5.76 -13.41 -12.54
CA ALA A 71 -4.95 -12.78 -13.59
C ALA A 71 -3.86 -11.88 -12.99
N ALA A 72 -4.17 -11.11 -11.96
CA ALA A 72 -3.18 -10.29 -11.27
C ALA A 72 -2.10 -11.16 -10.58
N GLN A 73 -2.48 -12.27 -9.95
CA GLN A 73 -1.54 -13.20 -9.32
C GLN A 73 -0.57 -13.82 -10.34
N ALA A 74 -1.04 -14.11 -11.55
CA ALA A 74 -0.17 -14.58 -12.65
C ALA A 74 0.90 -13.55 -13.04
N TYR A 75 0.70 -12.27 -12.74
CA TYR A 75 1.67 -11.18 -12.89
C TYR A 75 2.42 -10.84 -11.59
N GLY A 76 2.30 -11.67 -10.56
CA GLY A 76 3.02 -11.51 -9.29
C GLY A 76 2.31 -10.61 -8.27
N PHE A 77 0.99 -10.44 -8.37
CA PHE A 77 0.21 -9.87 -7.26
C PHE A 77 0.18 -10.81 -6.06
N GLU A 78 0.44 -10.26 -4.88
CA GLU A 78 0.31 -10.96 -3.60
C GLU A 78 -0.26 -10.01 -2.53
N ALA A 79 -1.07 -10.53 -1.62
CA ALA A 79 -1.53 -9.79 -0.45
C ALA A 79 -0.77 -10.23 0.80
N THR A 80 -0.44 -9.30 1.70
CA THR A 80 0.29 -9.60 2.92
C THR A 80 -0.17 -8.70 4.08
N GLY A 81 -0.11 -9.26 5.29
CA GLY A 81 -0.19 -8.48 6.54
C GLY A 81 1.18 -8.11 7.09
N ASP A 82 2.25 -8.56 6.44
CA ASP A 82 3.63 -8.27 6.80
C ASP A 82 4.09 -6.95 6.17
N PHE A 83 4.01 -5.87 6.95
CA PHE A 83 4.41 -4.54 6.53
C PHE A 83 5.93 -4.33 6.49
N THR A 84 6.76 -5.27 6.98
CA THR A 84 8.23 -5.14 6.85
C THR A 84 8.68 -5.23 5.39
N ARG A 85 7.86 -5.86 4.55
CA ARG A 85 8.02 -5.98 3.10
C ARG A 85 7.77 -4.68 2.34
N ALA A 86 7.35 -3.60 3.01
CA ALA A 86 7.15 -2.30 2.36
C ALA A 86 8.42 -1.77 1.66
N GLY A 87 9.60 -2.15 2.15
CA GLY A 87 10.88 -1.81 1.52
C GLY A 87 11.15 -2.52 0.18
N GLU A 88 10.39 -3.56 -0.17
CA GLU A 88 10.45 -4.18 -1.51
C GLU A 88 9.85 -3.30 -2.60
N ALA A 89 8.96 -2.36 -2.23
CA ALA A 89 8.25 -1.52 -3.17
C ALA A 89 9.09 -0.31 -3.61
N ASP A 90 9.12 -0.06 -4.92
CA ASP A 90 9.68 1.16 -5.50
C ASP A 90 8.75 2.37 -5.34
N ALA A 91 7.44 2.12 -5.19
CA ALA A 91 6.43 3.12 -4.89
C ALA A 91 5.34 2.52 -3.99
N LEU A 92 5.00 3.23 -2.90
CA LEU A 92 3.90 2.88 -2.01
C LEU A 92 2.72 3.83 -2.22
N ILE A 93 1.53 3.28 -2.46
CA ILE A 93 0.28 4.02 -2.61
C ILE A 93 -0.62 3.68 -1.42
N VAL A 94 -1.05 4.69 -0.68
CA VAL A 94 -1.85 4.53 0.53
C VAL A 94 -3.32 4.78 0.21
N CYS A 95 -4.13 3.74 0.39
CA CYS A 95 -5.57 3.67 0.09
C CYS A 95 -6.39 3.26 1.33
N VAL A 96 -5.95 3.67 2.52
CA VAL A 96 -6.67 3.41 3.77
C VAL A 96 -7.76 4.46 4.01
N PRO A 97 -8.81 4.11 4.77
CA PRO A 97 -9.78 5.11 5.22
C PRO A 97 -9.07 6.24 5.96
N THR A 98 -9.45 7.49 5.67
CA THR A 98 -9.13 8.68 6.48
C THR A 98 -10.39 9.07 7.26
N PRO A 99 -10.78 8.33 8.31
CA PRO A 99 -11.99 8.60 9.06
C PRO A 99 -11.91 9.98 9.73
N HIS A 100 -12.75 10.90 9.27
CA HIS A 100 -13.09 12.11 10.01
C HIS A 100 -14.57 12.04 10.41
N PRO A 101 -14.93 12.20 11.70
CA PRO A 101 -16.30 11.95 12.19
C PRO A 101 -17.42 12.82 11.58
N LYS A 102 -17.11 13.88 10.83
CA LYS A 102 -18.10 14.89 10.42
C LYS A 102 -18.06 15.40 8.97
N LEU A 103 -17.07 15.05 8.14
CA LEU A 103 -16.98 15.59 6.77
C LEU A 103 -16.35 14.58 5.81
N ARG A 104 -17.08 14.21 4.74
CA ARG A 104 -16.57 13.45 3.59
C ARG A 104 -15.78 14.35 2.63
N ILE A 105 -14.87 15.16 3.16
CA ILE A 105 -13.92 15.93 2.37
C ILE A 105 -12.56 15.64 2.98
N ALA A 106 -11.70 14.94 2.24
CA ALA A 106 -10.31 14.82 2.62
C ALA A 106 -9.71 16.23 2.60
N VAL A 107 -9.51 16.82 3.78
CA VAL A 107 -8.79 18.08 3.90
C VAL A 107 -7.33 17.72 4.10
N ALA A 108 -6.49 18.07 3.12
CA ALA A 108 -5.05 18.01 3.30
C ALA A 108 -4.70 18.88 4.52
N ARG A 109 -4.15 18.28 5.58
CA ARG A 109 -3.62 19.10 6.68
C ARG A 109 -2.43 19.87 6.14
N PRO A 110 -2.28 21.16 6.48
CA PRO A 110 -1.02 21.86 6.28
C PRO A 110 0.07 21.03 6.94
N SER A 111 1.17 20.77 6.25
CA SER A 111 2.31 20.13 6.88
C SER A 111 2.85 21.09 7.95
N GLU A 112 2.80 20.68 9.21
CA GLU A 112 3.45 21.43 10.31
C GLU A 112 4.99 21.40 10.19
N SER A 113 5.52 20.54 9.30
CA SER A 113 6.93 20.43 8.96
C SER A 113 7.20 21.09 7.61
N GLU A 114 8.04 22.15 7.60
CA GLU A 114 8.65 22.68 6.37
C GLU A 114 9.57 21.66 5.68
N ARG A 115 9.87 20.53 6.36
CA ARG A 115 10.71 19.44 5.88
C ARG A 115 9.92 18.15 5.65
N LEU A 116 8.65 18.25 5.25
CA LEU A 116 7.80 17.06 5.03
C LEU A 116 8.47 16.06 4.09
N VAL A 117 9.10 16.55 3.01
CA VAL A 117 9.74 15.70 2.01
C VAL A 117 10.96 15.01 2.62
N GLU A 118 11.81 15.73 3.33
CA GLU A 118 12.99 15.19 3.99
C GLU A 118 12.60 14.20 5.10
N ASP A 119 11.57 14.49 5.88
CA ASP A 119 11.05 13.60 6.92
C ASP A 119 10.51 12.28 6.33
N VAL A 120 9.82 12.35 5.19
CA VAL A 120 9.36 11.16 4.45
C VAL A 120 10.54 10.41 3.83
N VAL A 121 11.52 11.12 3.27
CA VAL A 121 12.72 10.51 2.67
C VAL A 121 13.58 9.83 3.74
N GLU A 122 13.80 10.47 4.89
CA GLU A 122 14.47 9.84 6.03
C GLU A 122 13.70 8.64 6.56
N TRP A 123 12.37 8.71 6.56
CA TRP A 123 11.53 7.59 6.96
C TRP A 123 11.69 6.41 5.99
N LEU A 124 11.65 6.67 4.68
CA LEU A 124 11.82 5.67 3.62
C LEU A 124 13.24 5.12 3.55
N ALA A 125 14.24 5.92 3.90
CA ALA A 125 15.66 5.54 3.85
C ALA A 125 16.09 4.66 5.04
N ARG A 126 15.25 4.48 6.06
CA ARG A 126 15.54 3.60 7.20
C ARG A 126 15.37 2.14 6.80
N GLU A 127 16.39 1.32 7.10
CA GLU A 127 16.30 -0.13 6.88
C GLU A 127 15.37 -0.78 7.90
N GLY A 128 14.32 -1.44 7.39
CA GLY A 128 13.57 -2.50 8.08
C GLY A 128 13.14 -2.24 9.53
N GLY A 129 13.00 -3.32 10.28
CA GLY A 129 12.36 -3.38 11.60
C GLY A 129 11.24 -4.43 11.58
N ASP A 130 10.87 -4.97 12.74
CA ASP A 130 9.73 -5.89 12.80
C ASP A 130 8.41 -5.18 12.41
N GLY A 131 7.37 -5.97 12.17
CA GLY A 131 6.07 -5.47 11.69
C GLY A 131 5.44 -4.45 12.65
N ASP A 132 5.69 -4.56 13.95
CA ASP A 132 5.17 -3.65 14.97
C ASP A 132 5.93 -2.32 14.95
N ALA A 133 7.25 -2.37 14.83
CA ALA A 133 8.09 -1.17 14.72
C ALA A 133 7.77 -0.38 13.45
N VAL A 134 7.50 -1.05 12.31
CA VAL A 134 7.04 -0.38 11.09
C VAL A 134 5.65 0.24 11.29
N ARG A 135 4.73 -0.50 11.91
CA ARG A 135 3.37 -0.04 12.22
C ARG A 135 3.36 1.18 13.12
N GLU A 136 4.14 1.18 14.21
CA GLU A 136 4.29 2.34 15.10
C GLU A 136 4.77 3.57 14.35
N ARG A 137 5.75 3.42 13.45
CA ARG A 137 6.24 4.56 12.67
C ARG A 137 5.21 5.07 11.66
N LEU A 138 4.36 4.20 11.11
CA LEU A 138 3.28 4.61 10.22
C LEU A 138 2.22 5.45 10.94
N LYS A 139 2.02 5.30 12.25
CA LYS A 139 1.10 6.13 13.04
C LYS A 139 1.43 7.62 13.01
N ARG A 140 2.70 7.98 12.78
CA ARG A 140 3.12 9.38 12.57
C ARG A 140 2.41 10.01 11.38
N TRP A 141 2.16 9.22 10.34
CA TRP A 141 1.60 9.66 9.07
C TRP A 141 0.11 9.32 8.93
N ILE A 142 -0.32 8.23 9.57
CA ILE A 142 -1.67 7.67 9.51
C ILE A 142 -2.13 7.45 10.97
N PRO A 143 -2.62 8.51 11.66
CA PRO A 143 -3.04 8.43 13.07
C PRO A 143 -4.03 7.31 13.36
N GLU A 144 -4.78 6.87 12.36
CA GLU A 144 -5.78 5.81 12.45
C GLU A 144 -5.18 4.43 12.68
N TYR A 145 -3.91 4.22 12.36
CA TYR A 145 -3.19 3.00 12.74
C TYR A 145 -2.92 2.94 14.26
N ALA A 146 -3.12 4.04 15.00
CA ALA A 146 -3.10 4.04 16.47
C ALA A 146 -4.37 3.41 17.08
N LEU A 147 -5.44 3.29 16.30
CA LEU A 147 -6.72 2.71 16.72
C LEU A 147 -6.73 1.21 16.40
N GLY A 148 -5.84 0.44 17.06
CA GLY A 148 -6.02 -1.01 17.20
C GLY A 148 -7.30 -1.31 18.02
N PRO A 149 -7.85 -2.54 17.94
CA PRO A 149 -9.26 -2.80 18.24
C PRO A 149 -9.57 -2.52 19.71
N GLN A 150 -10.21 -1.38 19.95
CA GLN A 150 -10.92 -1.10 21.19
C GLN A 150 -12.37 -1.51 20.94
N GLY A 151 -12.81 -2.60 21.59
CA GLY A 151 -14.21 -2.91 21.93
C GLY A 151 -15.21 -2.98 20.79
#